data_AF-A0A7K9HLG4-F1
#
_entry.id   AF-A0A7K9HLG4-F1
#
_cell.length_a   1.000
_cell.length_b   1.000
_cell.length_c   1.000
_cell.angle_alpha   90.00
_cell.angle_beta   90.00
_cell.angle_gamma   90.00
#
_symmetry.space_group_name_H-M   'P 1'
#
loop_
_entity.id
_entity.type
_entity.pdbx_description
1 polymer ?
#
loop_
_entity_poly.entity_id
_entity_poly.type
_entity_poly.pdbx_seq_one_letter_code
_entity_poly.pdbx_strand_id
1 'polypeptide(L)'
;WFDERISRHEAENLLMSRGVGSFIVRASQNSHGDFSISVRHEDDVQHFKVMRDSKGNYYLWTEKFHSLNKLVDYYKTTSISRQKQIFLRENSREEK
;
A
#
# COMPACT_ATOMS: atom_id res chain seq x y z
N TRP A 1 2.76 8.69 2.88
CA TRP A 1 2.42 7.33 2.41
C TRP A 1 1.71 7.35 1.05
N PHE A 2 1.38 8.51 0.46
CA PHE A 2 0.80 8.62 -0.88
C PHE A 2 1.74 9.40 -1.80
N ASP A 3 2.03 8.85 -2.98
CA ASP A 3 2.82 9.50 -4.03
C ASP A 3 2.34 9.00 -5.40
N GLU A 4 1.62 9.83 -6.13
CA GLU A 4 1.05 9.44 -7.44
C GLU A 4 2.11 9.27 -8.54
N ARG A 5 3.30 9.84 -8.38
CA ARG A 5 4.30 9.93 -9.44
C ARG A 5 5.36 8.84 -9.32
N ILE A 6 5.55 8.29 -8.13
CA ILE A 6 6.56 7.26 -7.91
C ILE A 6 6.25 6.00 -8.71
N SER A 7 7.24 5.55 -9.48
CA SER A 7 7.16 4.30 -10.22
C SER A 7 7.16 3.10 -9.28
N ARG A 8 6.82 1.92 -9.81
CA ARG A 8 6.98 0.66 -9.07
C ARG A 8 8.41 0.48 -8.57
N HIS A 9 9.39 0.69 -9.44
CA HIS A 9 10.80 0.46 -9.16
C HIS A 9 11.35 1.46 -8.12
N GLU A 10 11.00 2.73 -8.24
CA GLU A 10 11.38 3.73 -7.23
C GLU A 10 10.77 3.42 -5.86
N ALA A 11 9.52 2.94 -5.83
CA ALA A 11 8.88 2.50 -4.58
C ALA A 11 9.57 1.28 -3.97
N GLU A 12 10.01 0.31 -4.78
CA GLU A 12 10.81 -0.83 -4.32
C GLU A 12 12.11 -0.32 -3.66
N ASN A 13 12.90 0.47 -4.37
CA ASN A 13 14.17 1.01 -3.87
C ASN A 13 13.99 1.81 -2.57
N LEU A 14 12.96 2.64 -2.50
CA LEU A 14 12.68 3.49 -1.35
C LEU A 14 12.18 2.71 -0.12
N LEU A 15 11.50 1.58 -0.32
CA LEU A 15 10.93 0.77 0.76
C LEU A 15 11.93 -0.26 1.29
N MET A 16 12.88 -0.73 0.46
CA MET A 16 13.91 -1.69 0.87
C MET A 16 14.77 -1.19 2.04
N SER A 17 15.02 0.11 2.14
CA SER A 17 15.76 0.73 3.25
C SER A 17 14.91 1.04 4.48
N ARG A 18 13.61 0.71 4.47
CA ARG A 18 12.69 0.99 5.58
C ARG A 18 12.34 -0.29 6.36
N GLY A 19 11.65 -0.09 7.48
CA GLY A 19 11.13 -1.20 8.30
C GLY A 19 9.99 -1.97 7.63
N VAL A 20 9.84 -3.24 8.02
CA VAL A 20 8.70 -4.08 7.62
C VAL A 20 7.37 -3.38 7.93
N GLY A 21 6.46 -3.38 6.98
CA GLY A 21 5.16 -2.70 7.05
C GLY A 21 5.17 -1.26 6.54
N SER A 22 6.34 -0.64 6.30
CA SER A 22 6.43 0.64 5.58
C SER A 22 5.80 0.50 4.20
N PHE A 23 5.06 1.52 3.76
CA PHE A 23 4.28 1.42 2.54
C PHE A 23 4.15 2.75 1.80
N ILE A 24 3.87 2.65 0.50
CA ILE A 24 3.49 3.77 -0.37
C ILE A 24 2.32 3.35 -1.27
N VAL A 25 1.27 4.17 -1.27
CA VAL A 25 0.19 4.14 -2.24
C VAL A 25 0.59 5.00 -3.43
N ARG A 26 0.58 4.42 -4.62
CA ARG A 26 1.01 5.04 -5.89
C ARG A 26 -0.01 4.83 -6.99
N ALA A 27 0.03 5.67 -8.03
CA ALA A 27 -0.74 5.42 -9.23
C ALA A 27 -0.24 4.15 -9.95
N SER A 28 -1.14 3.41 -10.58
CA SER A 28 -0.78 2.27 -11.41
C SER A 28 -0.22 2.76 -12.74
N GLN A 29 1.03 2.41 -13.05
CA GLN A 29 1.67 2.77 -14.33
C GLN A 29 0.99 2.10 -15.54
N ASN A 30 0.31 0.97 -15.32
CA ASN A 30 -0.31 0.17 -16.38
C ASN A 30 -1.83 0.39 -16.49
N SER A 31 -2.43 1.24 -15.64
CA SER A 31 -3.89 1.43 -15.61
C SER A 31 -4.23 2.83 -15.09
N HIS A 32 -4.60 3.72 -16.00
CA HIS A 32 -5.00 5.09 -15.65
C HIS A 32 -6.17 5.09 -14.66
N GLY A 33 -5.98 5.73 -13.51
CA GLY A 33 -7.00 5.85 -12.46
C GLY A 33 -6.99 4.74 -11.41
N ASP A 34 -6.19 3.68 -11.59
CA ASP A 34 -6.01 2.64 -10.58
C ASP A 34 -4.86 2.98 -9.63
N PHE A 35 -4.94 2.48 -8.40
CA PHE A 35 -3.88 2.61 -7.40
C PHE A 35 -3.20 1.27 -7.12
N SER A 36 -1.99 1.32 -6.59
CA SER A 36 -1.27 0.17 -6.04
C SER A 36 -0.66 0.55 -4.70
N ILE A 37 -0.63 -0.40 -3.76
CA ILE A 37 0.06 -0.25 -2.48
C ILE A 37 1.33 -1.09 -2.54
N SER A 38 2.49 -0.45 -2.45
CA SER A 38 3.78 -1.13 -2.32
C SER A 38 4.13 -1.20 -0.84
N VAL A 39 4.47 -2.38 -0.33
CA VAL A 39 4.66 -2.64 1.11
C VAL A 39 5.97 -3.37 1.33
N ARG A 40 6.79 -2.89 2.27
CA ARG A 40 8.01 -3.54 2.69
C ARG A 40 7.70 -4.81 3.48
N HIS A 41 8.19 -5.94 3.00
CA HIS A 41 8.24 -7.21 3.70
C HIS A 41 9.66 -7.46 4.22
N GLU A 42 9.90 -8.61 4.85
CA GLU A 42 11.23 -8.96 5.41
C GLU A 42 12.33 -8.95 4.34
N ASP A 43 12.07 -9.65 3.23
CA ASP A 43 13.09 -9.89 2.19
C ASP A 43 12.87 -9.02 0.94
N ASP A 44 11.63 -8.61 0.67
CA ASP A 44 11.24 -7.94 -0.56
C ASP A 44 10.26 -6.78 -0.35
N VAL A 45 9.72 -6.25 -1.46
CA VAL A 45 8.61 -5.31 -1.48
C VAL A 45 7.48 -5.95 -2.29
N GLN A 46 6.31 -6.07 -1.68
CA GLN A 46 5.13 -6.64 -2.32
C GLN A 46 4.19 -5.54 -2.80
N HIS A 47 3.46 -5.80 -3.89
CA HIS A 47 2.54 -4.83 -4.48
C HIS A 47 1.11 -5.38 -4.54
N PHE A 48 0.19 -4.62 -3.95
CA PHE A 48 -1.22 -4.94 -3.90
C PHE A 48 -1.97 -3.98 -4.83
N LYS A 49 -2.64 -4.52 -5.86
CA LYS A 49 -3.51 -3.72 -6.72
C LYS A 49 -4.74 -3.30 -5.91
N VAL A 50 -5.02 -2.00 -5.85
CA VAL A 50 -6.27 -1.49 -5.28
C VAL A 50 -7.36 -1.66 -6.33
N MET A 51 -8.35 -2.51 -6.03
CA MET A 51 -9.52 -2.71 -6.87
C MET A 51 -10.62 -1.74 -6.48
N ARG A 52 -11.53 -1.49 -7.43
CA ARG A 52 -12.70 -0.65 -7.24
C ARG A 52 -13.96 -1.36 -7.72
N ASP A 53 -15.01 -1.36 -6.90
CA ASP A 53 -16.29 -1.96 -7.29
C ASP A 53 -17.18 -0.96 -8.05
N SER A 54 -18.33 -1.42 -8.55
CA SER A 54 -19.27 -0.58 -9.30
C SER A 54 -19.88 0.57 -8.49
N LYS A 55 -19.79 0.53 -7.15
CA LYS A 55 -20.23 1.61 -6.26
C LYS A 55 -19.08 2.56 -5.92
N GLY A 56 -17.89 2.32 -6.46
CA GLY A 56 -16.71 3.15 -6.25
C GLY A 56 -15.92 2.82 -4.99
N ASN A 57 -16.23 1.74 -4.27
CA ASN A 57 -15.50 1.35 -3.06
C ASN A 57 -14.16 0.69 -3.40
N TYR A 58 -13.15 0.98 -2.58
CA TYR A 58 -11.78 0.44 -2.69
C TYR A 58 -11.63 -0.85 -1.88
N TYR A 59 -10.89 -1.82 -2.42
CA TYR A 59 -10.58 -3.08 -1.72
C TYR A 59 -9.33 -3.76 -2.26
N LEU A 60 -8.71 -4.62 -1.45
CA LEU A 60 -7.61 -5.51 -1.87
C LEU A 60 -8.03 -6.98 -1.90
N TRP A 61 -8.85 -7.39 -0.93
CA TRP A 61 -9.35 -8.76 -0.77
C TRP A 61 -10.87 -8.77 -0.80
N THR A 62 -11.52 -8.87 0.36
CA THR A 62 -12.98 -8.88 0.50
C THR A 62 -13.53 -7.61 1.12
N GLU A 63 -12.80 -7.01 2.06
CA GLU A 63 -13.22 -5.82 2.79
C GLU A 63 -13.21 -4.57 1.91
N LYS A 64 -14.31 -3.82 1.94
CA LYS A 64 -14.58 -2.67 1.06
C LYS A 64 -14.62 -1.36 1.83
N PHE A 65 -14.03 -0.32 1.26
CA PHE A 65 -13.86 0.97 1.90
C PHE A 65 -14.28 2.11 0.98
N HIS A 66 -14.93 3.12 1.56
CA HIS A 66 -15.39 4.30 0.82
C HIS A 66 -14.24 5.26 0.43
N SER A 67 -13.03 5.06 0.99
CA SER A 67 -11.85 5.87 0.68
C SER A 67 -10.56 5.09 0.89
N LEU A 68 -9.48 5.50 0.21
CA LEU A 68 -8.13 4.96 0.41
C LEU A 68 -7.66 5.12 1.86
N ASN A 69 -7.99 6.24 2.53
CA ASN A 69 -7.64 6.46 3.94
C ASN A 69 -8.22 5.35 4.82
N LYS A 70 -9.50 5.02 4.66
CA LYS A 70 -10.15 3.95 5.46
C LYS A 70 -9.55 2.58 5.18
N LEU A 71 -9.19 2.30 3.92
CA LEU A 71 -8.51 1.07 3.54
C LEU A 71 -7.14 0.98 4.24
N VAL A 72 -6.35 2.05 4.20
CA VAL A 72 -5.04 2.13 4.86
C VAL A 72 -5.18 1.95 6.36
N ASP A 73 -6.10 2.67 7.00
CA ASP A 73 -6.32 2.60 8.45
C ASP A 73 -6.73 1.20 8.90
N TYR A 74 -7.55 0.50 8.11
CA TYR A 74 -7.90 -0.90 8.38
C TYR A 74 -6.67 -1.82 8.39
N TYR A 75 -5.77 -1.67 7.40
CA TYR A 75 -4.57 -2.52 7.32
C TYR A 75 -3.44 -2.09 8.28
N LYS A 76 -3.61 -1.02 9.08
CA LYS A 76 -2.73 -0.73 10.22
C LYS A 76 -2.97 -1.70 11.39
N THR A 77 -4.17 -2.28 11.50
CA THR A 77 -4.54 -3.21 12.59
C THR A 77 -4.93 -4.59 12.09
N THR A 78 -5.14 -4.76 10.79
CA THR A 78 -5.39 -6.05 10.13
C THR A 78 -4.28 -6.38 9.15
N SER A 79 -3.88 -7.65 9.06
CA SER A 79 -2.82 -8.05 8.13
C SER A 79 -3.21 -7.78 6.68
N ILE A 80 -2.35 -7.11 5.92
CA ILE A 80 -2.51 -6.90 4.48
C ILE A 80 -2.16 -8.15 3.67
N SER A 81 -1.24 -8.98 4.17
CA SER A 81 -0.86 -10.24 3.54
C SER A 81 -1.67 -11.41 4.11
N ARG A 82 -2.01 -12.36 3.23
CA ARG A 82 -2.67 -13.63 3.59
C ARG A 82 -1.68 -14.76 3.90
N GLN A 83 -0.38 -14.54 3.68
CA GLN A 83 0.67 -15.55 3.88
C GLN A 83 1.47 -15.31 5.16
N LYS A 84 1.79 -14.04 5.46
CA LYS A 84 2.51 -13.61 6.66
C LYS A 84 1.72 -12.49 7.34
N GLN A 85 1.92 -12.31 8.64
CA GLN A 85 1.31 -11.20 9.37
C GLN A 85 2.08 -9.90 9.09
N ILE A 86 1.47 -8.98 8.34
CA ILE A 86 2.07 -7.70 7.96
C ILE A 86 1.04 -6.59 8.15
N PHE A 87 1.36 -5.63 9.02
CA PHE A 87 0.54 -4.44 9.25
C PHE A 87 1.17 -3.24 8.58
N LEU A 88 0.34 -2.35 8.02
CA LEU A 88 0.81 -1.08 7.49
C LEU A 88 1.32 -0.20 8.62
N ARG A 89 2.50 0.37 8.45
CA ARG A 89 3.12 1.30 9.38
C ARG A 89 3.36 2.61 8.67
N GLU A 90 2.88 3.70 9.27
CA GLU A 90 3.30 5.01 8.79
C GLU A 90 4.80 5.12 8.99
N ASN A 91 5.49 5.67 7.99
CA ASN A 91 6.87 6.06 8.19
C ASN A 91 6.82 7.12 9.30
N SER A 92 7.33 6.77 10.49
CA SER A 92 7.75 7.78 11.46
C SER A 92 8.56 8.77 10.62
N ARG A 93 8.10 10.01 10.51
CA ARG A 93 8.98 11.06 10.02
C ARG A 93 10.18 10.96 10.96
N GLU A 94 11.34 10.62 10.44
CA GLU A 94 12.57 10.99 11.13
C GLU A 94 12.47 12.51 11.24
N GLU A 95 12.06 12.98 12.42
CA GLU A 95 12.29 14.35 12.82
C GLU A 95 13.80 14.54 12.71
N LYS A 96 14.21 15.35 11.73
CA LYS A 96 15.56 15.89 11.68
C LYS A 96 15.77 16.83 12.86
#